data_AF-A0A9P6XF08-F1
#
_entry.id   AF-A0A9P6XF08-F1
#
_cell.length_a   1.000
_cell.length_b   1.000
_cell.length_c   1.000
_cell.angle_alpha   90.00
_cell.angle_beta   90.00
_cell.angle_gamma   90.00
#
_symmetry.space_group_name_H-M   'P 1'
#
loop_
_entity.id
_entity.type
_entity.pdbx_description
1 polymer ?
#
loop_
_entity_poly.entity_id
_entity_poly.type
_entity_poly.pdbx_seq_one_letter_code
_entity_poly.pdbx_strand_id
1 'polypeptide(L)'
;MKELRKVDDNVINRLNSTSTQTEGACANFFKQMSEAYMTRDETINYCLKLMDDELDKKNKKLQEDPDDFDVKNSIFTQESIRQSISNERFVEEIVRERTLQVFKTKCRLVDTSSLEK
;
A
#
# COMPACT_ATOMS: atom_id res chain seq x y z
N MET A 1 -0.10 7.35 -2.22
CA MET A 1 0.79 6.17 -2.32
C MET A 1 2.27 6.51 -2.31
N LYS A 2 2.80 7.37 -3.19
CA LYS A 2 4.24 7.71 -3.24
C LYS A 2 4.86 8.07 -1.88
N GLU A 3 4.24 8.96 -1.13
CA GLU A 3 4.76 9.37 0.20
C GLU A 3 4.77 8.24 1.24
N LEU A 4 3.87 7.25 1.10
CA LEU A 4 3.77 6.10 2.01
C LEU A 4 4.83 5.03 1.72
N ARG A 5 5.52 5.10 0.56
CA ARG A 5 6.58 4.15 0.15
C ARG A 5 8.00 4.63 0.44
N LYS A 6 8.17 5.76 1.13
CA LYS A 6 9.50 6.33 1.45
C LYS A 6 10.45 5.36 2.17
N VAL A 7 9.92 4.45 2.99
CA VAL A 7 10.71 3.43 3.69
C VAL A 7 11.36 2.47 2.68
N ASP A 8 10.58 2.01 1.71
CA ASP A 8 11.00 1.09 0.65
C ASP A 8 11.87 1.78 -0.40
N ASP A 9 11.49 2.97 -0.86
CA ASP A 9 12.25 3.74 -1.87
C ASP A 9 13.70 4.03 -1.41
N ASN A 10 13.91 4.14 -0.10
CA ASN A 10 15.21 4.40 0.51
C ASN A 10 15.81 3.17 1.20
N VAL A 11 15.28 1.96 0.97
CA VAL A 11 15.71 0.74 1.69
C VAL A 11 17.21 0.49 1.56
N ILE A 12 17.77 0.64 0.35
CA ILE A 12 19.21 0.44 0.10
C ILE A 12 20.04 1.48 0.85
N ASN A 13 19.68 2.75 0.73
CA ASN A 13 20.39 3.84 1.38
C ASN A 13 20.36 3.69 2.91
N ARG A 14 19.18 3.40 3.47
CA ARG A 14 19.02 3.17 4.91
C ARG A 14 19.85 1.98 5.39
N LEU A 15 19.79 0.85 4.70
CA LEU A 15 20.55 -0.34 5.10
C LEU A 15 22.07 -0.15 4.97
N ASN A 16 22.54 0.60 3.97
CA ASN A 16 23.96 0.92 3.84
C ASN A 16 24.47 1.84 4.96
N SER A 17 23.60 2.70 5.52
CA SER A 17 23.92 3.57 6.66
C SER A 17 23.65 2.91 8.03
N THR A 18 23.08 1.71 8.05
CA THR A 18 22.73 0.99 9.29
C THR A 18 23.87 0.05 9.70
N SER A 19 24.15 -0.04 11.00
CA SER A 19 25.06 -1.08 11.52
C SER A 19 24.36 -2.45 11.51
N THR A 20 24.33 -3.09 10.34
CA THR A 20 23.60 -4.35 10.11
C THR A 20 24.21 -5.56 10.83
N GLN A 21 25.36 -5.36 11.50
CA GLN A 21 26.02 -6.36 12.35
C GLN A 21 25.43 -6.41 13.76
N THR A 22 24.59 -5.44 14.13
CA THR A 22 23.91 -5.40 15.43
C THR A 22 22.44 -5.72 15.26
N GLU A 23 21.93 -6.66 16.08
CA GLU A 23 20.54 -7.09 16.03
C GLU A 23 19.56 -5.92 16.25
N GLY A 24 19.89 -5.02 17.18
CA GLY A 24 19.04 -3.87 17.53
C GLY A 24 18.78 -2.91 16.37
N ALA A 25 19.78 -2.64 15.51
CA ALA A 25 19.60 -1.73 14.39
C ALA A 25 18.73 -2.33 13.27
N CYS A 26 18.94 -3.62 12.97
CA CYS A 26 18.11 -4.37 12.04
C CYS A 26 16.68 -4.56 12.56
N ALA A 27 16.49 -4.86 13.85
CA ALA A 27 15.18 -5.00 14.48
C ALA A 27 14.37 -3.69 14.44
N ASN A 28 15.02 -2.55 14.70
CA ASN A 28 14.38 -1.24 14.59
C ASN A 28 13.94 -0.92 13.16
N PHE A 29 14.74 -1.30 12.16
CA PHE A 29 14.36 -1.09 10.77
C PHE A 29 13.25 -2.07 10.32
N PHE A 30 13.30 -3.32 10.78
CA PHE A 30 12.25 -4.31 10.57
C PHE A 30 10.89 -3.83 11.12
N LYS A 31 10.88 -3.26 12.32
CA LYS A 31 9.67 -2.67 12.92
C LYS A 31 9.09 -1.55 12.04
N GLN A 32 9.93 -0.62 11.59
CA GLN A 32 9.47 0.47 10.71
C GLN A 32 8.89 -0.05 9.38
N MET A 33 9.51 -1.10 8.83
CA MET A 33 9.04 -1.74 7.60
C MET A 33 7.67 -2.41 7.81
N SER A 34 7.51 -3.15 8.92
CA SER A 34 6.23 -3.76 9.31
C SER A 34 5.13 -2.72 9.51
N GLU A 35 5.42 -1.63 10.22
CA GLU A 35 4.46 -0.54 10.45
C GLU A 35 4.07 0.14 9.13
N ALA A 36 5.02 0.35 8.22
CA ALA A 36 4.74 0.91 6.90
C ALA A 36 3.82 0.00 6.07
N TYR A 37 4.04 -1.32 6.09
CA TYR A 37 3.17 -2.29 5.40
C TYR A 37 1.74 -2.26 5.94
N MET A 38 1.59 -2.31 7.26
CA MET A 38 0.27 -2.21 7.89
C MET A 38 -0.45 -0.91 7.54
N THR A 39 0.26 0.22 7.66
CA THR A 39 -0.31 1.55 7.35
C THR A 39 -0.77 1.63 5.90
N ARG A 40 -0.03 1.05 4.95
CA ARG A 40 -0.41 1.06 3.54
C ARG A 40 -1.60 0.18 3.26
N ASP A 41 -1.66 -1.03 3.82
CA ASP A 41 -2.83 -1.90 3.63
C ASP A 41 -4.10 -1.26 4.20
N GLU A 42 -4.03 -0.70 5.42
CA GLU A 42 -5.12 0.06 6.03
C GLU A 42 -5.56 1.24 5.15
N THR A 43 -4.61 1.99 4.59
CA THR A 43 -4.90 3.12 3.71
C THR A 43 -5.58 2.67 2.41
N ILE A 44 -5.11 1.61 1.77
CA ILE A 44 -5.71 1.05 0.54
C ILE A 44 -7.14 0.59 0.84
N ASN A 45 -7.33 -0.16 1.93
CA ASN A 45 -8.64 -0.63 2.37
C ASN A 45 -9.62 0.54 2.64
N TYR A 46 -9.15 1.57 3.33
CA TYR A 46 -9.93 2.75 3.63
C TYR A 46 -10.34 3.51 2.36
N CYS A 47 -9.40 3.73 1.44
CA CYS A 47 -9.69 4.39 0.17
C CYS A 47 -10.72 3.60 -0.65
N LEU A 48 -10.57 2.28 -0.78
CA LEU A 48 -11.53 1.44 -1.50
C LEU A 48 -12.93 1.55 -0.91
N LYS A 49 -13.05 1.48 0.42
CA LYS A 49 -14.33 1.62 1.11
C LYS A 49 -15.00 2.97 0.83
N LEU A 50 -14.25 4.07 0.91
CA LEU A 50 -14.79 5.39 0.60
C LEU A 50 -15.30 5.49 -0.84
N MET A 51 -14.58 4.88 -1.78
CA MET A 51 -14.98 4.88 -3.19
C MET A 51 -16.20 4.00 -3.45
N ASP A 52 -16.28 2.84 -2.79
CA ASP A 52 -17.47 1.96 -2.83
C ASP A 52 -18.70 2.71 -2.30
N ASP A 53 -18.58 3.36 -1.14
CA ASP A 53 -19.67 4.16 -0.54
C ASP A 53 -20.12 5.33 -1.45
N GLU A 54 -19.20 5.93 -2.21
CA GLU A 54 -19.52 7.01 -3.13
C GLU A 54 -20.17 6.50 -4.43
N LEU A 55 -19.67 5.41 -4.99
CA LEU A 55 -20.26 4.74 -6.15
C LEU A 55 -21.69 4.27 -5.83
N ASP A 56 -21.93 3.71 -4.66
CA ASP A 56 -23.27 3.29 -4.22
C ASP A 56 -24.25 4.47 -4.18
N LYS A 57 -23.81 5.65 -3.71
CA LYS A 57 -24.64 6.86 -3.71
C LYS A 57 -24.94 7.33 -5.13
N LYS A 58 -23.96 7.29 -6.03
CA LYS A 58 -24.16 7.73 -7.42
C LYS A 58 -25.01 6.75 -8.22
N ASN A 59 -24.85 5.45 -7.99
CA ASN A 59 -25.70 4.42 -8.57
C ASN A 59 -27.16 4.56 -8.14
N LYS A 60 -27.42 4.91 -6.87
CA LYS A 60 -28.78 5.23 -6.41
C LYS A 60 -29.37 6.45 -7.13
N LYS A 61 -28.58 7.52 -7.29
CA LYS A 61 -29.01 8.71 -8.06
C LYS A 61 -29.30 8.39 -9.52
N LEU A 62 -28.47 7.55 -10.15
CA LEU A 62 -28.69 7.13 -11.53
C LEU A 62 -29.94 6.24 -11.69
N GLN A 63 -30.35 5.52 -10.63
CA GLN A 63 -31.63 4.79 -10.63
C GLN A 63 -32.84 5.72 -10.54
N GLU A 64 -32.69 6.87 -9.86
CA GLU A 64 -33.72 7.90 -9.75
C GLU A 64 -33.85 8.70 -11.06
N ASP A 65 -32.73 8.98 -11.72
CA ASP A 65 -32.67 9.65 -13.03
C ASP A 65 -31.71 8.91 -14.01
N PRO A 66 -32.22 7.97 -14.82
CA PRO A 66 -31.40 7.18 -15.74
C PRO A 66 -30.74 7.95 -16.88
N ASP A 67 -31.26 9.15 -17.21
CA ASP A 67 -30.78 9.97 -18.31
C ASP A 67 -29.79 11.06 -17.86
N ASP A 68 -29.40 11.06 -16.57
CA ASP A 68 -28.35 11.94 -16.04
C ASP A 68 -26.95 11.49 -16.52
N PHE A 69 -26.55 12.04 -17.68
CA PHE A 69 -25.24 11.80 -18.28
C PHE A 69 -24.07 12.28 -17.41
N ASP A 70 -24.26 13.31 -16.59
CA ASP A 70 -23.21 13.84 -15.73
C ASP A 70 -22.90 12.87 -14.60
N VAL A 71 -23.94 12.31 -13.96
CA VAL A 71 -23.80 11.26 -12.94
C VAL A 71 -23.16 10.02 -13.54
N LYS A 72 -23.59 9.60 -14.73
CA LYS A 72 -23.00 8.45 -15.43
C LYS A 72 -21.51 8.63 -15.73
N ASN A 73 -21.10 9.78 -16.24
CA ASN A 73 -19.69 10.07 -16.51
C ASN A 73 -18.86 10.14 -15.21
N SER A 74 -19.46 10.66 -14.13
CA SER A 74 -18.83 10.67 -12.81
C SER A 74 -18.57 9.27 -12.26
N ILE A 75 -19.52 8.34 -12.43
CA ILE A 75 -19.38 6.93 -12.05
C ILE A 75 -18.20 6.29 -12.79
N PHE A 76 -18.13 6.41 -14.12
CA PHE A 76 -17.03 5.84 -14.90
C PHE A 76 -15.65 6.35 -14.44
N THR A 77 -15.55 7.65 -14.16
CA THR A 77 -14.31 8.24 -13.67
C THR A 77 -13.93 7.65 -12.30
N GLN A 78 -14.90 7.45 -11.42
CA GLN A 78 -14.66 6.89 -10.10
C GLN A 78 -14.33 5.40 -10.13
N GLU A 79 -14.97 4.61 -10.97
CA GLU A 79 -14.62 3.22 -11.18
C GLU A 79 -13.18 3.08 -11.67
N SER A 80 -12.74 3.94 -12.60
CA SER A 80 -11.36 3.96 -13.08
C SER A 80 -10.35 4.26 -11.97
N ILE A 81 -10.63 5.27 -11.14
CA ILE A 81 -9.77 5.60 -9.99
C ILE A 81 -9.79 4.46 -8.96
N ARG A 82 -10.95 3.86 -8.70
CA ARG A 82 -11.08 2.72 -7.78
C ARG A 82 -10.26 1.54 -8.24
N GLN A 83 -10.31 1.22 -9.54
CA GLN A 83 -9.50 0.17 -10.12
C GLN A 83 -8.00 0.46 -9.95
N SER A 84 -7.58 1.72 -10.14
CA SER A 84 -6.21 2.14 -9.88
C SER A 84 -5.78 1.88 -8.44
N ILE A 85 -6.63 2.22 -7.45
CA ILE A 85 -6.36 1.92 -6.03
C ILE A 85 -6.36 0.42 -5.76
N SER A 86 -7.25 -0.34 -6.38
CA SER A 86 -7.24 -1.81 -6.26
C SER A 86 -5.94 -2.42 -6.78
N ASN A 87 -5.39 -1.86 -7.86
CA ASN A 87 -4.11 -2.31 -8.42
C ASN A 87 -2.93 -2.03 -7.49
N GLU A 88 -3.05 -1.07 -6.56
CA GLU A 88 -2.00 -0.80 -5.57
C GLU A 88 -1.76 -1.99 -4.62
N ARG A 89 -2.69 -2.92 -4.47
CA ARG A 89 -2.45 -4.17 -3.72
C ARG A 89 -1.35 -5.01 -4.35
N PHE A 90 -1.41 -5.20 -5.68
CA PHE A 90 -0.37 -5.93 -6.41
C PHE A 90 0.97 -5.22 -6.34
N VAL A 91 0.96 -3.87 -6.40
CA VAL A 91 2.17 -3.08 -6.23
C VAL A 91 2.76 -3.28 -4.82
N GLU A 92 1.92 -3.30 -3.79
CA GLU A 92 2.34 -3.52 -2.41
C GLU A 92 2.99 -4.88 -2.21
N GLU A 93 2.41 -5.95 -2.76
CA GLU A 93 2.98 -7.31 -2.72
C GLU A 93 4.39 -7.34 -3.31
N ILE A 94 4.57 -6.76 -4.50
CA ILE A 94 5.87 -6.72 -5.20
C ILE A 94 6.89 -5.88 -4.41
N VAL A 95 6.48 -4.73 -3.90
CA VAL A 95 7.38 -3.85 -3.13
C VAL A 95 7.81 -4.53 -1.84
N ARG A 96 6.86 -5.13 -1.11
CA ARG A 96 7.14 -5.88 0.12
C ARG A 96 8.11 -7.02 -0.11
N GLU A 97 7.90 -7.83 -1.15
CA GLU A 97 8.81 -8.92 -1.49
C GLU A 97 10.24 -8.42 -1.74
N ARG A 98 10.40 -7.39 -2.57
CA ARG A 98 11.71 -6.83 -2.93
C ARG A 98 12.42 -6.20 -1.74
N THR A 99 11.72 -5.38 -0.96
CA THR A 99 12.29 -4.74 0.23
C THR A 99 12.72 -5.79 1.25
N LEU A 100 11.91 -6.84 1.46
CA LEU A 100 12.21 -7.93 2.38
C LEU A 100 13.44 -8.74 1.93
N GLN A 101 13.59 -8.99 0.63
CA GLN A 101 14.75 -9.67 0.07
C GLN A 101 16.06 -8.88 0.33
N VAL A 102 16.03 -7.57 0.11
CA VAL A 102 17.17 -6.68 0.39
C VAL A 102 17.48 -6.68 1.89
N PHE A 103 16.44 -6.60 2.73
CA PHE A 103 16.58 -6.66 4.18
C PHE A 103 17.27 -7.95 4.63
N LYS A 104 16.77 -9.13 4.22
CA LYS A 104 17.36 -10.45 4.56
C LYS A 104 18.83 -10.57 4.17
N THR A 105 19.20 -10.00 3.02
CA THR A 105 20.59 -10.04 2.54
C THR A 105 21.56 -9.31 3.49
N LYS A 106 21.09 -8.22 4.09
CA LYS A 106 21.89 -7.33 4.94
C LYS A 106 21.76 -7.65 6.44
N CYS A 107 20.57 -8.00 6.88
CA CYS A 107 20.18 -8.26 8.27
C CYS A 107 19.88 -9.76 8.47
N ARG A 108 20.93 -10.58 8.55
CA ARG A 108 20.82 -12.05 8.59
C ARG A 108 20.36 -12.62 9.94
N LEU A 109 20.46 -11.83 11.01
CA LEU A 109 20.20 -12.27 12.39
C LEU A 109 18.74 -12.07 12.82
N VAL A 110 17.94 -11.35 12.03
CA VAL A 110 16.54 -11.02 12.36
C VAL A 110 15.61 -12.01 11.69
N ASP A 111 14.71 -12.62 12.47
CA ASP A 111 13.62 -13.43 11.91
C ASP A 111 12.61 -12.53 11.19
N THR A 112 12.24 -12.94 9.99
CA THR A 112 11.35 -12.19 9.09
C THR A 112 10.07 -12.96 8.76
N SER A 113 9.88 -14.14 9.34
CA SER A 113 8.73 -15.04 9.11
C SER A 113 7.37 -14.35 9.27
N SER A 114 7.26 -13.37 10.17
CA SER A 114 6.03 -12.61 10.39
C SER A 114 5.62 -11.72 9.21
N LEU A 115 6.54 -11.39 8.30
CA LEU A 115 6.31 -10.56 7.12
C LEU A 115 6.30 -11.35 5.81
N GLU A 116 6.34 -12.68 5.82
CA GLU A 116 6.28 -13.52 4.61
C GLU A 116 4.85 -13.92 4.20
N LYS A 117 3.82 -13.42 4.90
CA LYS A 117 2.40 -13.68 4.60
C LYS A 117 1.82 -12.77 3.53
#